data_AF-A0A9W8DKH3-F1
#
_entry.id   AF-A0A9W8DKH3-F1
#
_cell.length_a   1.000
_cell.length_b   1.000
_cell.length_c   1.000
_cell.angle_alpha   90.00
_cell.angle_beta   90.00
_cell.angle_gamma   90.00
#
_symmetry.space_group_name_H-M   'P 1'
#
loop_
_entity.id
_entity.type
_entity.pdbx_description
1 polymer ?
#
loop_
_entity_poly.entity_id
_entity_poly.type
_entity_poly.pdbx_seq_one_letter_code
_entity_poly.pdbx_strand_id
1 'polypeptide(L)'
;MGLSSPSRISVELRSSTIANVVTALILLLLLFLSSKAVEADNGKGYASIPLKRAGIIRANTPSNNLSNDTTSRKLPSFAGRQDSGDFLLPPNTTNNVIYYYGIIEIGQPPQRFYINFDTGSSDLWVPSSSCQAYSCFSHNVFNASKSSTFQGFGEDEEGRVNAIDIQYGTGEVVVVPGKDQVAIGGLTVKDVTFGLAVLESEDLENGFDGLFGLAYKSLAGGPLVPPFYSMMDQKLLNSNQFTFVLNGNGGRLDFGNNTDDPIPTNTAWLDVIQRKYWSVAVSGVSVGKDQVISVTGSSKFGPPMGVIDTGTSVILMSRFQANEINRKLGVGSDGLTIDCSVSKNGPNVYIELGGSTFVIPPSSYVLNQGLLGCVTAFRDGGKQNDWTIGVPFLIGRNITFDMDNNRIGISTISGDNTRSDTEYDVSVQLTVPTSEKNYEIGNFMVEVDLENHRGNLLHSSARPGILRYKSWPVRMVWIAWRIIPLAITGWSREEEVINLTLFEGLTEDWKPGTKIVAASVKIHNPDIQIYDAKISFYSHFSGLRQECFFDIESIST
;
A
#
# COMPACT_ATOMS: atom_id res chain seq x y z
N MET A 1 53.56 -8.06 39.91
CA MET A 1 53.57 -8.11 38.43
C MET A 1 52.14 -7.85 37.98
N GLY A 2 51.78 -6.79 37.29
CA GLY A 2 52.51 -5.62 36.84
C GLY A 2 51.49 -4.65 36.23
N LEU A 3 51.78 -3.35 36.37
CA LEU A 3 51.54 -2.26 35.41
C LEU A 3 50.07 -1.94 35.09
N SER A 4 49.60 -0.70 35.00
CA SER A 4 50.12 0.64 35.22
C SER A 4 48.96 1.55 34.78
N SER A 5 48.65 2.61 35.52
CA SER A 5 47.88 3.74 34.98
C SER A 5 48.59 4.32 33.74
N PRO A 6 47.87 4.87 32.76
CA PRO A 6 47.56 6.31 32.74
C PRO A 6 46.18 6.57 32.05
N SER A 7 45.58 7.74 31.83
CA SER A 7 45.87 9.15 32.04
C SER A 7 44.55 9.91 31.80
N ARG A 8 44.37 11.05 32.48
CA ARG A 8 43.42 12.11 32.07
C ARG A 8 43.74 12.57 30.64
N ILE A 9 42.70 12.78 29.84
CA ILE A 9 42.70 13.80 28.78
C ILE A 9 41.54 14.76 29.07
N SER A 10 41.91 15.96 29.49
CA SER A 10 41.06 17.15 29.50
C SER A 10 41.17 17.82 28.12
N VAL A 11 40.05 18.00 27.42
CA VAL A 11 39.98 18.91 26.27
C VAL A 11 39.20 20.14 26.71
N GLU A 12 39.94 21.24 26.87
CA GLU A 12 39.44 22.58 27.14
C GLU A 12 39.05 23.21 25.78
N LEU A 13 37.75 23.45 25.54
CA LEU A 13 37.33 24.29 24.41
C LEU A 13 37.31 25.75 24.88
N ARG A 14 38.43 26.43 24.69
CA ARG A 14 38.47 27.90 24.72
C ARG A 14 37.94 28.46 23.40
N SER A 15 37.03 29.41 23.53
CA SER A 15 36.59 30.31 22.47
C SER A 15 37.78 31.11 21.92
N SER A 16 37.96 31.12 20.60
CA SER A 16 38.58 32.24 19.90
C SER A 16 38.08 32.32 18.44
N THR A 17 37.19 33.29 18.23
CA THR A 17 37.22 34.31 17.17
C THR A 17 37.52 33.89 15.71
N ILE A 18 36.47 33.99 14.89
CA ILE A 18 36.40 34.61 13.55
C ILE A 18 37.61 34.36 12.62
N ALA A 19 37.46 33.38 11.74
CA ALA A 19 37.75 33.50 10.31
C ALA A 19 37.11 32.32 9.58
N ASN A 20 36.70 32.56 8.32
CA ASN A 20 36.35 31.54 7.31
C ASN A 20 34.87 31.17 7.10
N VAL A 21 34.04 32.19 6.81
CA VAL A 21 32.77 32.00 6.07
C VAL A 21 33.01 31.58 4.60
N VAL A 22 34.20 31.87 4.06
CA VAL A 22 34.53 31.59 2.64
C VAL A 22 34.82 30.10 2.40
N THR A 23 35.42 29.38 3.35
CA THR A 23 35.73 27.95 3.18
C THR A 23 34.49 27.07 3.37
N ALA A 24 33.53 27.48 4.20
CA ALA A 24 32.26 26.77 4.37
C ALA A 24 31.37 26.88 3.12
N LEU A 25 31.39 28.02 2.41
CA LEU A 25 30.67 28.18 1.14
C LEU A 25 31.31 27.38 0.01
N ILE A 26 32.64 27.27 -0.04
CA ILE A 26 33.36 26.44 -1.03
C ILE A 26 33.15 24.94 -0.75
N LEU A 27 33.12 24.51 0.52
CA LEU A 27 32.76 23.14 0.89
C LEU A 27 31.28 22.84 0.63
N LEU A 28 30.36 23.79 0.84
CA LEU A 28 28.96 23.61 0.43
C LEU A 28 28.84 23.53 -1.10
N LEU A 29 29.57 24.36 -1.86
CA LEU A 29 29.54 24.31 -3.32
C LEU A 29 30.16 23.01 -3.85
N LEU A 30 31.21 22.50 -3.22
CA LEU A 30 31.81 21.20 -3.56
C LEU A 30 30.95 20.01 -3.10
N LEU A 31 30.15 20.15 -2.03
CA LEU A 31 29.14 19.17 -1.63
C LEU A 31 27.92 19.20 -2.57
N PHE A 32 27.55 20.36 -3.11
CA PHE A 32 26.53 20.50 -4.17
C PHE A 32 27.03 20.05 -5.55
N LEU A 33 28.33 20.14 -5.84
CA LEU A 33 28.95 19.64 -7.07
C LEU A 33 29.39 18.17 -6.97
N SER A 34 29.29 17.55 -5.78
CA SER A 34 29.55 16.12 -5.54
C SER A 34 28.32 15.35 -5.06
N SER A 35 27.11 15.93 -5.16
CA SER A 35 25.94 15.08 -5.37
C SER A 35 26.13 14.39 -6.71
N LYS A 36 26.83 13.25 -6.66
CA LYS A 36 26.79 12.28 -7.73
C LYS A 36 25.32 12.11 -8.05
N ALA A 37 24.98 12.29 -9.32
CA ALA A 37 23.82 11.65 -9.88
C ALA A 37 23.84 10.23 -9.32
N VAL A 38 22.76 9.84 -8.63
CA VAL A 38 22.49 8.43 -8.38
C VAL A 38 22.46 7.83 -9.78
N GLU A 39 23.55 7.18 -10.17
CA GLU A 39 23.50 6.24 -11.28
C GLU A 39 22.43 5.24 -10.89
N ALA A 40 21.34 5.23 -11.66
CA ALA A 40 20.31 4.21 -11.56
C ALA A 40 21.03 2.86 -11.59
N ASP A 41 20.88 2.09 -10.51
CA ASP A 41 21.38 0.74 -10.42
C ASP A 41 20.65 -0.11 -11.48
N ASN A 42 21.23 -0.17 -12.68
CA ASN A 42 20.82 -1.10 -13.75
C ASN A 42 21.16 -2.57 -13.38
N GLY A 43 21.43 -2.88 -12.11
CA GLY A 43 22.12 -4.10 -11.68
C GLY A 43 21.28 -5.19 -11.04
N LYS A 44 19.97 -5.00 -10.79
CA LYS A 44 19.17 -6.03 -10.09
C LYS A 44 18.38 -6.96 -11.02
N GLY A 45 17.94 -6.47 -12.18
CA GLY A 45 17.07 -7.24 -13.06
C GLY A 45 15.70 -7.59 -12.43
N TYR A 46 15.34 -6.95 -11.33
CA TYR A 46 14.04 -7.11 -10.66
C TYR A 46 13.64 -5.81 -9.98
N ALA A 47 12.33 -5.62 -9.77
CA ALA A 47 11.77 -4.55 -8.95
C ALA A 47 10.70 -5.13 -8.02
N SER A 48 10.63 -4.61 -6.80
CA SER A 48 9.55 -4.93 -5.87
C SER A 48 8.89 -3.63 -5.41
N ILE A 49 7.56 -3.59 -5.50
CA ILE A 49 6.74 -2.43 -5.18
C ILE A 49 5.81 -2.81 -4.04
N PRO A 50 5.93 -2.19 -2.86
CA PRO A 50 4.95 -2.38 -1.80
C PRO A 50 3.61 -1.78 -2.25
N LEU A 51 2.55 -2.58 -2.09
CA LEU A 51 1.18 -2.17 -2.38
C LEU A 51 0.44 -1.91 -1.08
N LYS A 52 -0.32 -0.82 -1.07
CA LYS A 52 -1.24 -0.48 0.02
C LYS A 52 -2.66 -0.75 -0.44
N ARG A 53 -3.47 -1.26 0.47
CA ARG A 53 -4.91 -1.31 0.25
C ARG A 53 -5.47 0.10 0.38
N ALA A 54 -6.23 0.55 -0.61
CA ALA A 54 -6.98 1.79 -0.52
C ALA A 54 -7.97 1.72 0.65
N GLY A 55 -7.77 2.61 1.63
CA GLY A 55 -8.74 2.86 2.70
C GLY A 55 -9.68 4.00 2.31
N ILE A 56 -10.76 4.16 3.09
CA ILE A 56 -11.72 5.26 2.94
C ILE A 56 -10.97 6.59 3.04
N ILE A 57 -10.83 7.32 1.92
CA ILE A 57 -10.56 8.75 2.00
C ILE A 57 -11.89 9.38 2.43
N ARG A 58 -12.02 9.71 3.71
CA ARG A 58 -13.00 10.72 4.09
C ARG A 58 -12.52 12.00 3.44
N ALA A 59 -13.22 12.46 2.41
CA ALA A 59 -13.15 13.86 2.01
C ALA A 59 -13.47 14.69 3.26
N ASN A 60 -12.44 15.22 3.92
CA ASN A 60 -12.61 16.31 4.85
C ASN A 60 -13.01 17.50 3.99
N THR A 61 -14.31 17.66 3.74
CA THR A 61 -14.84 18.95 3.31
C THR A 61 -14.50 19.93 4.42
N PRO A 62 -13.71 20.99 4.17
CA PRO A 62 -13.65 22.10 5.09
C PRO A 62 -15.07 22.64 5.19
N SER A 63 -15.58 22.76 6.41
CA SER A 63 -16.83 23.45 6.70
C SER A 63 -16.68 24.93 6.33
N ASN A 64 -16.83 25.24 5.04
CA ASN A 64 -16.98 26.60 4.57
C ASN A 64 -18.46 26.81 4.25
N ASN A 65 -19.09 27.58 5.12
CA ASN A 65 -20.35 28.26 4.85
C ASN A 65 -20.24 28.99 3.50
N LEU A 66 -20.81 28.43 2.45
CA LEU A 66 -21.14 29.20 1.25
C LEU A 66 -22.64 29.08 1.03
N SER A 67 -23.28 30.21 1.32
CA SER A 67 -24.66 30.55 1.03
C SER A 67 -25.10 30.10 -0.36
N ASN A 68 -26.34 29.58 -0.42
CA ASN A 68 -27.12 29.35 -1.63
C ASN A 68 -26.89 30.40 -2.71
N ASP A 69 -26.30 30.02 -3.83
CA ASP A 69 -26.55 30.68 -5.10
C ASP A 69 -26.75 29.65 -6.22
N THR A 70 -28.02 29.43 -6.53
CA THR A 70 -28.53 28.68 -7.66
C THR A 70 -28.22 29.41 -8.97
N THR A 71 -27.19 28.99 -9.69
CA THR A 71 -27.13 29.19 -11.15
C THR A 71 -26.61 27.93 -11.85
N SER A 72 -27.53 27.16 -12.45
CA SER A 72 -27.19 26.02 -13.30
C SER A 72 -26.50 26.53 -14.58
N ARG A 73 -25.27 26.11 -14.84
CA ARG A 73 -24.70 26.14 -16.20
C ARG A 73 -24.84 24.75 -16.81
N LYS A 74 -25.83 24.61 -17.70
CA LYS A 74 -26.00 23.45 -18.58
C LYS A 74 -24.81 23.34 -19.53
N LEU A 75 -24.11 22.22 -19.51
CA LEU A 75 -23.25 21.78 -20.62
C LEU A 75 -24.11 21.03 -21.67
N PRO A 76 -23.78 21.13 -22.97
CA PRO A 76 -24.66 20.68 -24.05
C PRO A 76 -24.69 19.15 -24.18
N SER A 77 -25.91 18.61 -24.34
CA SER A 77 -26.17 17.21 -24.65
C SER A 77 -25.69 16.85 -26.05
N PHE A 78 -24.84 15.83 -26.17
CA PHE A 78 -24.63 15.10 -27.42
C PHE A 78 -25.36 13.76 -27.36
N ALA A 79 -26.26 13.56 -28.33
CA ALA A 79 -27.12 12.41 -28.45
C ALA A 79 -26.45 11.34 -29.32
N GLY A 80 -26.31 10.13 -28.78
CA GLY A 80 -25.98 8.90 -29.48
C GLY A 80 -26.37 7.73 -28.59
N ARG A 81 -27.50 7.09 -28.91
CA ARG A 81 -28.20 6.08 -28.10
C ARG A 81 -27.92 4.69 -28.66
N GLN A 82 -27.53 3.73 -27.83
CA GLN A 82 -28.14 2.38 -27.88
C GLN A 82 -27.95 1.61 -26.56
N ASP A 83 -29.10 1.22 -25.99
CA ASP A 83 -29.34 0.47 -24.74
C ASP A 83 -28.27 -0.57 -24.35
N SER A 84 -27.46 -0.26 -23.34
CA SER A 84 -26.98 -1.22 -22.35
C SER A 84 -27.78 -1.02 -21.07
N GLY A 85 -28.25 -2.11 -20.47
CA GLY A 85 -28.89 -2.08 -19.17
C GLY A 85 -27.85 -1.77 -18.09
N ASP A 86 -27.53 -0.48 -17.93
CA ASP A 86 -26.62 0.02 -16.92
C ASP A 86 -27.33 0.01 -15.57
N PHE A 87 -27.05 -1.01 -14.76
CA PHE A 87 -27.25 -0.91 -13.32
C PHE A 87 -26.03 -0.18 -12.74
N LEU A 88 -26.11 1.14 -12.72
CA LEU A 88 -25.18 2.00 -11.99
C LEU A 88 -25.17 1.54 -10.52
N LEU A 89 -23.98 1.26 -9.99
CA LEU A 89 -23.79 1.15 -8.55
C LEU A 89 -24.30 2.47 -7.95
N PRO A 90 -25.18 2.46 -6.91
CA PRO A 90 -25.64 3.69 -6.32
C PRO A 90 -24.42 4.50 -5.86
N PRO A 91 -24.35 5.82 -6.15
CA PRO A 91 -23.18 6.69 -5.92
C PRO A 91 -22.80 6.89 -4.44
N ASN A 92 -23.33 6.06 -3.53
CA ASN A 92 -23.13 6.11 -2.09
C ASN A 92 -22.81 4.73 -1.47
N THR A 93 -22.35 3.76 -2.27
CA THR A 93 -21.98 2.40 -1.81
C THR A 93 -20.46 2.17 -1.69
N THR A 94 -19.69 3.24 -1.54
CA THR A 94 -18.21 3.27 -1.45
C THR A 94 -17.59 2.65 -0.19
N ASN A 95 -18.40 2.02 0.68
CA ASN A 95 -17.96 1.65 2.03
C ASN A 95 -17.10 0.36 2.16
N ASN A 96 -16.64 -0.25 1.06
CA ASN A 96 -15.41 -1.08 1.05
C ASN A 96 -15.05 -1.59 -0.36
N VAL A 97 -14.67 -0.69 -1.26
CA VAL A 97 -14.06 -1.09 -2.53
C VAL A 97 -12.60 -1.47 -2.27
N ILE A 98 -12.21 -2.70 -2.62
CA ILE A 98 -10.85 -3.20 -2.37
C ILE A 98 -9.99 -2.92 -3.61
N TYR A 99 -9.25 -1.81 -3.56
CA TYR A 99 -8.19 -1.53 -4.52
C TYR A 99 -6.83 -1.60 -3.85
N TYR A 100 -5.81 -1.95 -4.62
CA TYR A 100 -4.42 -1.87 -4.21
C TYR A 100 -3.70 -0.85 -5.07
N TYR A 101 -2.91 0.00 -4.45
CA TYR A 101 -2.09 0.97 -5.15
C TYR A 101 -0.65 0.92 -4.67
N GLY A 102 0.28 1.26 -5.55
CA GLY A 102 1.67 1.52 -5.19
C GLY A 102 2.09 2.89 -5.67
N ILE A 103 3.39 3.15 -5.64
CA ILE A 103 3.95 4.46 -6.02
C ILE A 103 4.78 4.31 -7.29
N ILE A 104 4.57 5.22 -8.23
CA ILE A 104 5.49 5.48 -9.34
C ILE A 104 5.86 6.96 -9.33
N GLU A 105 6.96 7.30 -10.00
CA GLU A 105 7.32 8.69 -10.25
C GLU A 105 7.58 8.90 -11.75
N ILE A 106 7.06 9.99 -12.32
CA ILE A 106 7.13 10.28 -13.76
C ILE A 106 7.91 11.58 -13.98
N GLY A 107 8.84 11.56 -14.93
CA GLY A 107 9.58 12.75 -15.39
C GLY A 107 10.85 13.08 -14.61
N GLN A 108 11.45 14.22 -14.98
CA GLN A 108 12.70 14.72 -14.40
C GLN A 108 12.66 16.24 -14.16
N PRO A 109 12.63 16.74 -12.91
CA PRO A 109 12.61 15.96 -11.66
C PRO A 109 11.36 15.08 -11.50
N PRO A 110 11.45 13.96 -10.74
CA PRO A 110 10.34 13.02 -10.61
C PRO A 110 9.09 13.63 -9.97
N GLN A 111 7.92 13.36 -10.55
CA GLN A 111 6.60 13.72 -10.03
C GLN A 111 5.89 12.45 -9.56
N ARG A 112 5.47 12.42 -8.28
CA ARG A 112 4.96 11.21 -7.63
C ARG A 112 3.46 10.98 -7.85
N PHE A 113 3.08 9.72 -8.06
CA PHE A 113 1.69 9.29 -8.18
C PHE A 113 1.40 8.00 -7.41
N TYR A 114 0.20 7.89 -6.86
CA TYR A 114 -0.38 6.68 -6.30
C TYR A 114 -1.18 5.97 -7.40
N ILE A 115 -0.81 4.75 -7.74
CA ILE A 115 -1.31 4.09 -8.94
C ILE A 115 -1.88 2.72 -8.63
N ASN A 116 -3.08 2.46 -9.17
CA ASN A 116 -3.63 1.11 -9.24
C ASN A 116 -2.94 0.33 -10.38
N PHE A 117 -2.33 -0.80 -10.03
CA PHE A 117 -1.73 -1.71 -11.01
C PHE A 117 -2.78 -2.71 -11.47
N ASP A 118 -3.19 -2.60 -12.73
CA ASP A 118 -4.41 -3.23 -13.24
C ASP A 118 -4.10 -4.23 -14.36
N THR A 119 -4.36 -5.52 -14.12
CA THR A 119 -4.23 -6.58 -15.13
C THR A 119 -5.44 -6.72 -16.05
N GLY A 120 -6.52 -5.96 -15.80
CA GLY A 120 -7.71 -5.85 -16.65
C GLY A 120 -7.57 -4.85 -17.80
N SER A 121 -6.61 -3.92 -17.73
CA SER A 121 -6.36 -2.89 -18.77
C SER A 121 -4.88 -2.76 -19.15
N SER A 122 -4.57 -1.92 -20.14
CA SER A 122 -3.25 -1.87 -20.79
C SER A 122 -2.57 -0.51 -20.78
N ASP A 123 -3.32 0.55 -20.53
CA ASP A 123 -2.80 1.91 -20.63
C ASP A 123 -2.27 2.39 -19.27
N LEU A 124 -1.19 3.17 -19.28
CA LEU A 124 -0.81 4.00 -18.14
C LEU A 124 -1.41 5.38 -18.35
N TRP A 125 -2.11 5.92 -17.36
CA TRP A 125 -2.52 7.32 -17.37
C TRP A 125 -2.47 7.94 -15.98
N VAL A 126 -2.26 9.25 -15.95
CA VAL A 126 -2.29 10.07 -14.73
C VAL A 126 -3.00 11.40 -15.01
N PRO A 127 -3.62 12.03 -14.00
CA PRO A 127 -4.25 13.34 -14.12
C PRO A 127 -3.26 14.38 -14.66
N SER A 128 -3.68 15.17 -15.64
CA SER A 128 -2.87 16.28 -16.18
C SER A 128 -3.07 17.55 -15.37
N SER A 129 -2.05 18.41 -15.30
CA SER A 129 -2.23 19.78 -14.80
C SER A 129 -3.23 20.61 -15.63
N SER A 130 -3.58 20.15 -16.83
CA SER A 130 -4.61 20.74 -17.69
C SER A 130 -5.99 20.10 -17.50
N CYS A 131 -6.13 19.13 -16.61
CA CYS A 131 -7.40 18.46 -16.34
C CYS A 131 -8.41 19.43 -15.72
N GLN A 132 -9.66 19.33 -16.17
CA GLN A 132 -10.76 20.20 -15.74
C GLN A 132 -11.80 19.47 -14.88
N ALA A 133 -11.65 18.16 -14.67
CA ALA A 133 -12.55 17.35 -13.85
C ALA A 133 -12.37 17.63 -12.34
N TYR A 134 -13.39 17.32 -11.54
CA TYR A 134 -13.33 17.50 -10.10
C TYR A 134 -12.27 16.61 -9.43
N SER A 135 -12.12 15.36 -9.90
CA SER A 135 -11.13 14.39 -9.41
C SER A 135 -9.69 14.93 -9.46
N CYS A 136 -9.38 15.74 -10.46
CA CYS A 136 -8.06 16.34 -10.63
C CYS A 136 -7.70 17.40 -9.55
N PHE A 137 -8.67 17.85 -8.74
CA PHE A 137 -8.37 18.71 -7.58
C PHE A 137 -8.01 17.91 -6.32
N SER A 138 -8.40 16.63 -6.24
CA SER A 138 -8.12 15.75 -5.09
C SER A 138 -6.90 14.85 -5.30
N HIS A 139 -6.38 14.76 -6.53
CA HIS A 139 -5.25 13.91 -6.92
C HIS A 139 -3.96 14.68 -7.23
N ASN A 140 -2.84 13.95 -7.25
CA ASN A 140 -1.60 14.48 -7.83
C ASN A 140 -1.77 14.61 -9.35
N VAL A 141 -1.31 15.74 -9.90
CA VAL A 141 -1.38 16.02 -11.33
C VAL A 141 0.02 16.10 -11.96
N PHE A 142 0.16 15.54 -13.15
CA PHE A 142 1.38 15.63 -13.95
C PHE A 142 1.47 16.97 -14.64
N ASN A 143 2.57 17.69 -14.37
CA ASN A 143 2.89 18.93 -15.04
C ASN A 143 4.03 18.70 -16.04
N ALA A 144 3.67 18.64 -17.33
CA ALA A 144 4.59 18.45 -18.44
C ALA A 144 5.72 19.50 -18.48
N SER A 145 5.42 20.76 -18.13
CA SER A 145 6.41 21.85 -18.17
C SER A 145 7.50 21.76 -17.10
N LYS A 146 7.28 20.94 -16.06
CA LYS A 146 8.26 20.70 -15.00
C LYS A 146 9.22 19.55 -15.32
N SER A 147 8.92 18.72 -16.32
CA SER A 147 9.77 17.60 -16.68
C SER A 147 10.66 17.94 -17.87
N SER A 148 11.97 17.90 -17.66
CA SER A 148 12.99 18.09 -18.69
C SER A 148 13.08 16.94 -19.70
N THR A 149 12.49 15.78 -19.39
CA THR A 149 12.53 14.57 -20.22
C THR A 149 11.20 14.30 -20.94
N PHE A 150 10.17 15.12 -20.68
CA PHE A 150 8.87 14.98 -21.29
C PHE A 150 8.89 15.27 -22.80
N GLN A 151 8.20 14.42 -23.56
CA GLN A 151 7.98 14.56 -25.00
C GLN A 151 6.49 14.40 -25.29
N GLY A 152 5.85 15.45 -25.79
CA GLY A 152 4.47 15.38 -26.29
C GLY A 152 4.42 14.65 -27.64
N PHE A 153 3.29 14.02 -27.95
CA PHE A 153 3.08 13.33 -29.23
C PHE A 153 2.82 14.28 -30.43
N GLY A 154 2.80 15.59 -30.19
CA GLY A 154 2.54 16.60 -31.22
C GLY A 154 1.08 16.70 -31.63
N GLU A 155 0.80 17.63 -32.54
CA GLU A 155 -0.48 17.77 -33.23
C GLU A 155 -0.44 17.01 -34.57
N ASP A 156 -1.58 16.55 -35.07
CA ASP A 156 -1.68 16.03 -36.43
C ASP A 156 -1.48 17.12 -37.50
N GLU A 157 -1.52 16.75 -38.79
CA GLU A 157 -1.32 17.69 -39.91
C GLU A 157 -2.36 18.84 -39.92
N GLU A 158 -3.49 18.66 -39.22
CA GLU A 158 -4.55 19.66 -39.05
C GLU A 158 -4.46 20.46 -37.75
N GLY A 159 -3.40 20.28 -36.95
CA GLY A 159 -3.21 20.99 -35.68
C GLY A 159 -4.05 20.43 -34.52
N ARG A 160 -4.54 19.19 -34.62
CA ARG A 160 -5.35 18.56 -33.57
C ARG A 160 -4.50 17.69 -32.68
N VAL A 161 -4.74 17.80 -31.38
CA VAL A 161 -4.21 16.87 -30.38
C VAL A 161 -5.04 15.60 -30.41
N ASN A 162 -4.40 14.45 -30.70
CA ASN A 162 -5.06 13.15 -30.74
C ASN A 162 -5.40 12.67 -29.31
N ALA A 163 -6.51 13.19 -28.77
CA ALA A 163 -7.09 12.69 -27.54
C ALA A 163 -7.68 11.29 -27.76
N ILE A 164 -7.54 10.42 -26.75
CA ILE A 164 -8.04 9.06 -26.74
C ILE A 164 -9.09 8.97 -25.65
N ASP A 165 -10.27 8.49 -26.03
CA ASP A 165 -11.32 8.10 -25.10
C ASP A 165 -11.09 6.64 -24.69
N ILE A 166 -10.91 6.42 -23.39
CA ILE A 166 -10.69 5.11 -22.80
C ILE A 166 -11.87 4.80 -21.86
N GLN A 167 -12.61 3.74 -22.19
CA GLN A 167 -13.78 3.30 -21.42
C GLN A 167 -13.41 2.13 -20.51
N TYR A 168 -13.71 2.28 -19.22
CA TYR A 168 -13.64 1.25 -18.20
C TYR A 168 -15.05 0.77 -17.83
N GLY A 169 -15.14 -0.38 -17.15
CA GLY A 169 -16.42 -0.93 -16.72
C GLY A 169 -17.21 -0.03 -15.75
N THR A 170 -16.52 0.88 -15.07
CA THR A 170 -17.12 1.79 -14.08
C THR A 170 -17.08 3.25 -14.47
N GLY A 171 -16.36 3.65 -15.52
CA GLY A 171 -16.17 5.06 -15.87
C GLY A 171 -15.35 5.28 -17.13
N GLU A 172 -15.07 6.53 -17.46
CA GLU A 172 -14.37 6.93 -18.69
C GLU A 172 -13.29 7.98 -18.40
N VAL A 173 -12.21 7.92 -19.18
CA VAL A 173 -11.13 8.91 -19.14
C VAL A 173 -10.79 9.34 -20.56
N VAL A 174 -10.62 10.65 -20.75
CA VAL A 174 -10.09 11.21 -21.99
C VAL A 174 -8.65 11.62 -21.73
N VAL A 175 -7.72 11.05 -22.50
CA VAL A 175 -6.28 11.26 -22.33
C VAL A 175 -5.65 11.84 -23.58
N VAL A 176 -4.62 12.66 -23.37
CA VAL A 176 -3.69 13.08 -24.43
C VAL A 176 -2.39 12.26 -24.29
N PRO A 177 -1.89 11.57 -25.33
CA PRO A 177 -0.65 10.82 -25.22
C PRO A 177 0.58 11.70 -25.00
N GLY A 178 1.43 11.28 -24.08
CA GLY A 178 2.74 11.83 -23.80
C GLY A 178 3.77 10.72 -23.61
N LYS A 179 5.05 11.09 -23.62
CA LYS A 179 6.15 10.18 -23.36
C LYS A 179 7.08 10.81 -22.33
N ASP A 180 7.50 10.02 -21.34
CA ASP A 180 8.50 10.43 -20.35
C ASP A 180 9.17 9.20 -19.73
N GLN A 181 10.14 9.40 -18.84
CA GLN A 181 10.68 8.34 -18.00
C GLN A 181 9.76 8.05 -16.81
N VAL A 182 9.68 6.78 -16.41
CA VAL A 182 8.94 6.32 -15.23
C VAL A 182 9.89 5.58 -14.30
N ALA A 183 9.96 6.04 -13.04
CA ALA A 183 10.64 5.36 -11.96
C ALA A 183 9.65 4.49 -11.17
N ILE A 184 9.99 3.22 -10.97
CA ILE A 184 9.14 2.24 -10.28
C ILE A 184 9.98 1.15 -9.62
N GLY A 185 9.82 0.96 -8.31
CA GLY A 185 10.51 -0.10 -7.56
C GLY A 185 12.05 -0.08 -7.68
N GLY A 186 12.62 1.11 -7.87
CA GLY A 186 14.06 1.31 -8.10
C GLY A 186 14.50 1.22 -9.56
N LEU A 187 13.65 0.75 -10.48
CA LEU A 187 13.92 0.76 -11.92
C LEU A 187 13.55 2.13 -12.52
N THR A 188 14.31 2.55 -13.52
CA THR A 188 13.95 3.70 -14.37
C THR A 188 13.69 3.19 -15.79
N VAL A 189 12.42 3.23 -16.21
CA VAL A 189 11.98 2.85 -17.55
C VAL A 189 11.93 4.10 -18.41
N LYS A 190 12.73 4.14 -19.47
CA LYS A 190 12.79 5.31 -20.36
C LYS A 190 11.69 5.25 -21.41
N ASP A 191 11.37 6.41 -22.00
CA ASP A 191 10.51 6.51 -23.19
C ASP A 191 9.14 5.82 -23.04
N VAL A 192 8.59 5.80 -21.83
CA VAL A 192 7.27 5.22 -21.54
C VAL A 192 6.20 6.16 -22.07
N THR A 193 5.32 5.63 -22.90
CA THR A 193 4.12 6.33 -23.35
C THR A 193 3.03 6.23 -22.29
N PHE A 194 2.35 7.33 -21.99
CA PHE A 194 1.24 7.37 -21.05
C PHE A 194 0.22 8.43 -21.44
N GLY A 195 -1.00 8.29 -20.95
CA GLY A 195 -2.07 9.26 -21.09
C GLY A 195 -1.99 10.37 -20.04
N LEU A 196 -2.00 11.63 -20.49
CA LEU A 196 -2.31 12.78 -19.66
C LEU A 196 -3.82 12.95 -19.62
N ALA A 197 -4.47 12.55 -18.53
CA ALA A 197 -5.92 12.65 -18.39
C ALA A 197 -6.35 14.12 -18.32
N VAL A 198 -7.23 14.51 -19.24
CA VAL A 198 -7.80 15.87 -19.32
C VAL A 198 -9.24 15.93 -18.85
N LEU A 199 -9.94 14.78 -18.88
CA LEU A 199 -11.27 14.57 -18.34
C LEU A 199 -11.34 13.17 -17.72
N GLU A 200 -12.04 13.05 -16.60
CA GLU A 200 -12.30 11.82 -15.87
C GLU A 200 -13.75 11.84 -15.37
N SER A 201 -14.45 10.71 -15.47
CA SER A 201 -15.75 10.54 -14.83
C SER A 201 -15.62 10.44 -13.31
N GLU A 202 -16.61 10.94 -12.56
CA GLU A 202 -16.64 10.89 -11.09
C GLU A 202 -16.50 9.47 -10.53
N ASP A 203 -16.95 8.45 -11.26
CA ASP A 203 -16.85 7.04 -10.86
C ASP A 203 -15.41 6.50 -10.82
N LEU A 204 -14.44 7.24 -11.38
CA LEU A 204 -13.01 6.95 -11.30
C LEU A 204 -12.33 7.69 -10.14
N GLU A 205 -13.03 8.57 -9.41
CA GLU A 205 -12.52 9.25 -8.22
C GLU A 205 -12.34 8.23 -7.08
N ASN A 206 -11.15 7.64 -7.05
CA ASN A 206 -10.77 6.60 -6.10
C ASN A 206 -9.62 7.06 -5.21
N GLY A 207 -9.25 6.26 -4.21
CA GLY A 207 -8.15 6.57 -3.28
C GLY A 207 -6.73 6.51 -3.88
N PHE A 208 -6.60 6.66 -5.20
CA PHE A 208 -5.36 6.65 -5.97
C PHE A 208 -5.49 7.62 -7.15
N ASP A 209 -4.37 8.12 -7.67
CA ASP A 209 -4.32 9.18 -8.68
C ASP A 209 -4.59 8.67 -10.10
N GLY A 210 -4.16 7.45 -10.43
CA GLY A 210 -4.27 6.93 -11.78
C GLY A 210 -4.07 5.42 -11.89
N LEU A 211 -3.90 4.93 -13.11
CA LEU A 211 -3.91 3.51 -13.42
C LEU A 211 -2.68 3.12 -14.25
N PHE A 212 -2.11 1.94 -13.96
CA PHE A 212 -1.01 1.32 -14.69
C PHE A 212 -1.47 -0.03 -15.23
N GLY A 213 -1.80 -0.06 -16.51
CA GLY A 213 -2.21 -1.27 -17.20
C GLY A 213 -1.07 -2.29 -17.36
N LEU A 214 -1.40 -3.56 -17.07
CA LEU A 214 -0.51 -4.72 -17.12
C LEU A 214 -1.02 -5.82 -18.07
N ALA A 215 -2.12 -5.59 -18.78
CA ALA A 215 -2.62 -6.51 -19.81
C ALA A 215 -1.81 -6.44 -21.12
N TYR A 216 -2.30 -7.15 -22.15
CA TYR A 216 -1.62 -7.25 -23.44
C TYR A 216 -1.75 -5.96 -24.26
N LYS A 217 -0.67 -5.57 -24.96
CA LYS A 217 -0.62 -4.39 -25.83
C LYS A 217 -1.77 -4.29 -26.84
N SER A 218 -2.38 -5.41 -27.27
CA SER A 218 -3.54 -5.40 -28.16
C SER A 218 -4.79 -4.73 -27.58
N LEU A 219 -4.83 -4.47 -26.27
CA LEU A 219 -5.90 -3.77 -25.58
C LEU A 219 -5.59 -2.27 -25.38
N ALA A 220 -4.35 -1.83 -25.62
CA ALA A 220 -3.95 -0.43 -25.42
C ALA A 220 -4.63 0.52 -26.42
N GLY A 221 -4.90 1.74 -25.96
CA GLY A 221 -5.52 2.79 -26.75
C GLY A 221 -4.53 3.52 -27.67
N GLY A 222 -4.85 3.63 -28.96
CA GLY A 222 -4.09 4.45 -29.92
C GLY A 222 -2.58 4.17 -29.91
N PRO A 223 -1.70 5.19 -29.76
CA PRO A 223 -0.24 5.03 -29.70
C PRO A 223 0.31 4.55 -28.35
N LEU A 224 -0.53 4.32 -27.34
CA LEU A 224 -0.07 3.92 -26.01
C LEU A 224 0.49 2.49 -26.03
N VAL A 225 1.52 2.28 -25.22
CA VAL A 225 2.20 1.00 -25.02
C VAL A 225 2.20 0.72 -23.51
N PRO A 226 1.75 -0.47 -23.06
CA PRO A 226 1.78 -0.80 -21.64
C PRO A 226 3.22 -0.71 -21.12
N PRO A 227 3.48 -0.08 -19.97
CA PRO A 227 4.86 0.17 -19.55
C PRO A 227 5.67 -1.11 -19.30
N PHE A 228 5.02 -2.24 -18.99
CA PHE A 228 5.69 -3.53 -18.88
C PHE A 228 6.37 -3.95 -20.19
N TYR A 229 5.78 -3.64 -21.35
CA TYR A 229 6.42 -3.88 -22.65
C TYR A 229 7.68 -3.03 -22.81
N SER A 230 7.65 -1.78 -22.36
CA SER A 230 8.85 -0.93 -22.35
C SER A 230 9.96 -1.49 -21.46
N MET A 231 9.63 -2.11 -20.31
CA MET A 231 10.60 -2.81 -19.46
C MET A 231 11.23 -4.01 -20.17
N MET A 232 10.41 -4.83 -20.86
CA MET A 232 10.86 -5.99 -21.64
C MET A 232 11.78 -5.57 -22.81
N ASP A 233 11.35 -4.57 -23.59
CA ASP A 233 12.10 -4.06 -24.74
C ASP A 233 13.45 -3.47 -24.34
N GLN A 234 13.51 -2.83 -23.16
CA GLN A 234 14.74 -2.29 -22.57
C GLN A 234 15.58 -3.33 -21.82
N LYS A 235 15.10 -4.58 -21.70
CA LYS A 235 15.78 -5.69 -21.00
C LYS A 235 16.15 -5.34 -19.55
N LEU A 236 15.24 -4.69 -18.84
CA LEU A 236 15.45 -4.27 -17.45
C LEU A 236 15.22 -5.40 -16.44
N LEU A 237 14.72 -6.56 -16.89
CA LEU A 237 14.22 -7.64 -16.05
C LEU A 237 14.95 -8.96 -16.34
N ASN A 238 15.17 -9.77 -15.32
CA ASN A 238 15.77 -11.12 -15.42
C ASN A 238 14.82 -12.11 -16.12
N SER A 239 13.51 -11.87 -16.00
CA SER A 239 12.46 -12.61 -16.69
C SER A 239 11.29 -11.67 -17.00
N ASN A 240 10.56 -11.92 -18.08
CA ASN A 240 9.41 -11.08 -18.43
C ASN A 240 8.16 -11.56 -17.67
N GLN A 241 8.27 -11.51 -16.34
CA GLN A 241 7.25 -11.96 -15.42
C GLN A 241 6.97 -10.88 -14.39
N PHE A 242 5.72 -10.80 -13.94
CA PHE A 242 5.36 -10.03 -12.76
C PHE A 242 4.46 -10.83 -11.83
N THR A 243 4.60 -10.63 -10.52
CA THR A 243 3.88 -11.40 -9.50
C THR A 243 3.19 -10.48 -8.51
N PHE A 244 1.90 -10.72 -8.29
CA PHE A 244 1.14 -10.10 -7.22
C PHE A 244 1.08 -11.02 -5.99
N VAL A 245 1.31 -10.44 -4.82
CA VAL A 245 1.10 -11.08 -3.52
C VAL A 245 0.24 -10.15 -2.69
N LEU A 246 -1.06 -10.44 -2.60
CA LEU A 246 -2.04 -9.58 -1.94
C LEU A 246 -2.51 -10.18 -0.61
N ASN A 247 -2.70 -9.33 0.40
CA ASN A 247 -3.25 -9.67 1.70
C ASN A 247 -4.31 -8.64 2.13
N GLY A 248 -4.97 -8.85 3.27
CA GLY A 248 -6.09 -7.99 3.72
C GLY A 248 -5.74 -6.51 3.96
N ASN A 249 -4.45 -6.18 4.12
CA ASN A 249 -3.96 -4.86 4.50
C ASN A 249 -3.08 -4.19 3.43
N GLY A 250 -2.63 -4.94 2.43
CA GLY A 250 -1.70 -4.48 1.40
C GLY A 250 -1.16 -5.64 0.59
N GLY A 251 0.05 -5.52 0.09
CA GLY A 251 0.69 -6.56 -0.68
C GLY A 251 1.99 -6.09 -1.30
N ARG A 252 2.42 -6.79 -2.34
CA ARG A 252 3.51 -6.35 -3.20
C ARG A 252 3.27 -6.77 -4.65
N LEU A 253 3.92 -6.04 -5.55
CA LEU A 253 4.07 -6.34 -6.96
C LEU A 253 5.56 -6.50 -7.27
N ASP A 254 5.94 -7.67 -7.76
CA ASP A 254 7.33 -7.98 -8.12
C ASP A 254 7.46 -8.09 -9.64
N PHE A 255 8.36 -7.33 -10.27
CA PHE A 255 8.75 -7.50 -11.68
C PHE A 255 10.09 -8.22 -11.78
N GLY A 256 10.25 -9.09 -12.78
CA GLY A 256 11.55 -9.70 -13.11
C GLY A 256 11.87 -11.02 -12.42
N ASN A 257 11.02 -11.49 -11.51
CA ASN A 257 11.23 -12.63 -10.60
C ASN A 257 12.49 -12.45 -9.71
N ASN A 258 12.31 -12.55 -8.40
CA ASN A 258 13.41 -12.45 -7.45
C ASN A 258 14.04 -13.83 -7.26
N THR A 259 15.34 -13.96 -7.52
CA THR A 259 16.05 -15.24 -7.31
C THR A 259 16.06 -15.68 -5.84
N ASP A 260 15.97 -14.74 -4.91
CA ASP A 260 15.94 -15.00 -3.47
C ASP A 260 14.54 -15.33 -2.95
N ASP A 261 13.50 -15.09 -3.75
CA ASP A 261 12.10 -15.43 -3.45
C ASP A 261 11.45 -16.07 -4.69
N PRO A 262 11.87 -17.30 -5.04
CA PRO A 262 11.45 -17.93 -6.28
C PRO A 262 9.97 -18.32 -6.24
N ILE A 263 9.35 -18.32 -7.42
CA ILE A 263 7.98 -18.81 -7.62
C ILE A 263 7.86 -20.23 -7.03
N PRO A 264 6.85 -20.50 -6.17
CA PRO A 264 6.70 -21.79 -5.52
C PRO A 264 6.62 -22.95 -6.51
N THR A 265 7.25 -24.07 -6.19
CA THR A 265 7.29 -25.25 -7.09
C THR A 265 5.93 -25.92 -7.26
N ASN A 266 4.99 -25.71 -6.33
CA ASN A 266 3.62 -26.18 -6.40
C ASN A 266 2.68 -25.21 -7.16
N THR A 267 3.23 -24.24 -7.89
CA THR A 267 2.46 -23.30 -8.71
C THR A 267 1.74 -24.04 -9.84
N ALA A 268 0.42 -23.91 -9.89
CA ALA A 268 -0.38 -24.34 -11.03
C ALA A 268 -0.22 -23.32 -12.16
N TRP A 269 0.17 -23.78 -13.35
CA TRP A 269 0.34 -22.96 -14.53
C TRP A 269 -0.84 -23.13 -15.49
N LEU A 270 -1.46 -22.01 -15.88
CA LEU A 270 -2.66 -21.95 -16.71
C LEU A 270 -2.35 -21.19 -17.99
N ASP A 271 -2.63 -21.78 -19.14
CA ASP A 271 -2.38 -21.13 -20.43
C ASP A 271 -3.36 -19.98 -20.67
N VAL A 272 -2.85 -18.86 -21.20
CA VAL A 272 -3.68 -17.73 -21.62
C VAL A 272 -4.40 -18.09 -22.92
N ILE A 273 -5.73 -17.98 -22.91
CA ILE A 273 -6.57 -18.39 -24.06
C ILE A 273 -6.78 -17.27 -25.09
N GLN A 274 -6.72 -16.00 -24.67
CA GLN A 274 -6.82 -14.84 -25.54
C GLN A 274 -5.81 -13.79 -25.10
N ARG A 275 -4.79 -13.54 -25.93
CA ARG A 275 -3.71 -12.54 -25.71
C ARG A 275 -4.18 -11.09 -25.88
N LYS A 276 -5.33 -10.79 -25.29
CA LYS A 276 -5.93 -9.47 -25.10
C LYS A 276 -6.03 -9.17 -23.60
N TYR A 277 -6.37 -10.19 -22.82
CA TYR A 277 -6.48 -10.15 -21.37
C TYR A 277 -5.67 -11.30 -20.77
N TRP A 278 -5.41 -11.25 -19.46
CA TRP A 278 -4.92 -12.39 -18.69
C TRP A 278 -6.05 -13.40 -18.45
N SER A 279 -6.48 -14.04 -19.53
CA SER A 279 -7.68 -14.88 -19.59
C SER A 279 -7.35 -16.37 -19.55
N VAL A 280 -8.08 -17.12 -18.73
CA VAL A 280 -7.95 -18.59 -18.62
C VAL A 280 -9.30 -19.26 -18.81
N ALA A 281 -9.30 -20.53 -19.22
CA ALA A 281 -10.54 -21.29 -19.36
C ALA A 281 -11.21 -21.51 -18.00
N VAL A 282 -12.53 -21.27 -17.91
CA VAL A 282 -13.36 -21.54 -16.72
C VAL A 282 -14.20 -22.77 -17.03
N SER A 283 -14.00 -23.84 -16.26
CA SER A 283 -14.65 -25.14 -16.53
C SER A 283 -15.78 -25.47 -15.54
N GLY A 284 -15.75 -24.87 -14.35
CA GLY A 284 -16.62 -25.25 -13.26
C GLY A 284 -16.61 -24.25 -12.12
N VAL A 285 -17.74 -24.15 -11.41
CA VAL A 285 -17.85 -23.48 -10.13
C VAL A 285 -18.77 -24.28 -9.22
N SER A 286 -18.44 -24.42 -7.94
CA SER A 286 -19.29 -25.10 -6.97
C SER A 286 -19.31 -24.38 -5.62
N VAL A 287 -20.44 -24.44 -4.92
CA VAL A 287 -20.57 -23.95 -3.55
C VAL A 287 -20.59 -25.14 -2.59
N GLY A 288 -19.57 -25.26 -1.75
CA GLY A 288 -19.31 -26.49 -1.01
C GLY A 288 -18.89 -27.65 -1.93
N LYS A 289 -18.83 -28.86 -1.37
CA LYS A 289 -18.29 -30.04 -2.07
C LYS A 289 -19.21 -30.63 -3.16
N ASP A 290 -20.52 -30.33 -3.11
CA ASP A 290 -21.52 -31.12 -3.86
C ASP A 290 -22.45 -30.29 -4.75
N GLN A 291 -22.31 -28.96 -4.80
CA GLN A 291 -23.24 -28.09 -5.54
C GLN A 291 -22.59 -27.43 -6.76
N VAL A 292 -22.35 -28.23 -7.80
CA VAL A 292 -21.87 -27.75 -9.10
C VAL A 292 -22.89 -26.79 -9.71
N ILE A 293 -22.40 -25.64 -10.17
CA ILE A 293 -23.15 -24.66 -10.92
C ILE A 293 -22.69 -24.79 -12.37
N SER A 294 -23.64 -24.96 -13.28
CA SER A 294 -23.30 -25.16 -14.68
C SER A 294 -22.61 -23.92 -15.24
N VAL A 295 -21.39 -24.10 -15.75
CA VAL A 295 -20.66 -23.10 -16.53
C VAL A 295 -20.86 -23.38 -18.04
N THR A 296 -21.78 -24.28 -18.41
CA THR A 296 -21.95 -24.68 -19.80
C THR A 296 -22.56 -23.56 -20.65
N GLY A 297 -21.77 -23.15 -21.64
CA GLY A 297 -22.25 -22.48 -22.83
C GLY A 297 -21.13 -22.52 -23.85
N SER A 298 -21.16 -23.45 -24.79
CA SER A 298 -20.43 -23.25 -26.04
C SER A 298 -21.12 -22.10 -26.76
N SER A 299 -20.69 -20.87 -26.49
CA SER A 299 -21.12 -19.73 -27.28
C SER A 299 -20.45 -19.82 -28.64
N LYS A 300 -20.92 -19.02 -29.61
CA LYS A 300 -20.18 -18.78 -30.87
C LYS A 300 -18.74 -18.24 -30.64
N PHE A 301 -18.38 -17.91 -29.40
CA PHE A 301 -17.15 -17.22 -29.00
C PHE A 301 -16.15 -18.11 -28.23
N GLY A 302 -16.44 -19.41 -28.02
CA GLY A 302 -15.51 -20.34 -27.38
C GLY A 302 -15.95 -20.83 -25.99
N PRO A 303 -15.09 -21.58 -25.27
CA PRO A 303 -15.37 -21.99 -23.90
C PRO A 303 -15.43 -20.77 -22.97
N PRO A 304 -16.15 -20.85 -21.83
CA PRO A 304 -16.15 -19.80 -20.83
C PRO A 304 -14.73 -19.41 -20.40
N MET A 305 -14.52 -18.11 -20.25
CA MET A 305 -13.23 -17.53 -19.92
C MET A 305 -13.30 -16.65 -18.69
N GLY A 306 -12.20 -16.59 -17.95
CA GLY A 306 -12.04 -15.79 -16.75
C GLY A 306 -10.81 -14.93 -16.86
N VAL A 307 -10.98 -13.61 -16.81
CA VAL A 307 -9.89 -12.63 -16.77
C VAL A 307 -9.44 -12.47 -15.32
N ILE A 308 -8.16 -12.74 -15.04
CA ILE A 308 -7.56 -12.50 -13.73
C ILE A 308 -7.23 -11.00 -13.63
N ASP A 309 -7.93 -10.29 -12.74
CA ASP A 309 -7.99 -8.84 -12.76
C ASP A 309 -7.67 -8.22 -11.39
N THR A 310 -6.52 -7.58 -11.25
CA THR A 310 -6.09 -6.87 -10.03
C THR A 310 -6.77 -5.52 -9.84
N GLY A 311 -7.34 -4.93 -10.90
CA GLY A 311 -8.09 -3.68 -10.86
C GLY A 311 -9.54 -3.86 -10.41
N THR A 312 -10.07 -5.08 -10.41
CA THR A 312 -11.48 -5.34 -10.02
C THR A 312 -11.61 -5.81 -8.57
N SER A 313 -12.46 -5.14 -7.78
CA SER A 313 -12.67 -5.40 -6.35
C SER A 313 -13.62 -6.56 -6.01
N VAL A 314 -14.29 -7.14 -7.01
CA VAL A 314 -15.32 -8.17 -6.90
C VAL A 314 -15.09 -9.29 -7.93
N ILE A 315 -15.90 -10.35 -7.90
CA ILE A 315 -15.92 -11.37 -8.95
C ILE A 315 -17.16 -11.14 -9.80
N LEU A 316 -16.96 -10.73 -11.06
CA LEU A 316 -18.03 -10.45 -12.01
C LEU A 316 -18.29 -11.69 -12.87
N MET A 317 -19.56 -11.99 -13.08
CA MET A 317 -20.03 -13.05 -13.97
C MET A 317 -21.42 -12.71 -14.49
N SER A 318 -22.01 -13.60 -15.29
CA SER A 318 -23.39 -13.40 -15.73
C SER A 318 -24.36 -13.39 -14.54
N ARG A 319 -25.41 -12.56 -14.64
CA ARG A 319 -26.51 -12.51 -13.67
C ARG A 319 -27.01 -13.88 -13.21
N PHE A 320 -27.16 -14.82 -14.12
CA PHE A 320 -27.64 -16.17 -13.80
C PHE A 320 -26.68 -16.91 -12.86
N GLN A 321 -25.38 -16.87 -13.17
CA GLN A 321 -24.35 -17.52 -12.37
C GLN A 321 -24.20 -16.84 -11.01
N ALA A 322 -24.18 -15.50 -10.97
CA ALA A 322 -24.11 -14.74 -9.73
C ALA A 322 -25.30 -15.06 -8.81
N ASN A 323 -26.51 -15.10 -9.36
CA ASN A 323 -27.72 -15.45 -8.62
C ASN A 323 -27.69 -16.89 -8.09
N GLU A 324 -27.23 -17.86 -8.87
CA GLU A 324 -27.14 -19.25 -8.41
C GLU A 324 -26.11 -19.43 -7.29
N ILE A 325 -24.95 -18.78 -7.38
CA ILE A 325 -23.97 -18.75 -6.28
C ILE A 325 -24.59 -18.08 -5.05
N ASN A 326 -25.12 -16.88 -5.20
CA ASN A 326 -25.65 -16.06 -4.12
C ASN A 326 -26.82 -16.74 -3.39
N ARG A 327 -27.72 -17.41 -4.12
CA ARG A 327 -28.81 -18.21 -3.55
C ARG A 327 -28.29 -19.34 -2.66
N LYS A 328 -27.21 -20.01 -3.07
CA LYS A 328 -26.59 -21.11 -2.30
C LYS A 328 -25.82 -20.61 -1.07
N LEU A 329 -25.32 -19.38 -1.13
CA LEU A 329 -24.64 -18.71 -0.01
C LEU A 329 -25.61 -18.07 1.00
N GLY A 330 -26.92 -18.08 0.73
CA GLY A 330 -27.92 -17.46 1.60
C GLY A 330 -27.95 -15.93 1.51
N VAL A 331 -27.56 -15.37 0.37
CA VAL A 331 -27.67 -13.93 0.07
C VAL A 331 -29.15 -13.53 0.00
N GLY A 332 -29.46 -12.34 0.48
CA GLY A 332 -30.81 -11.78 0.49
C GLY A 332 -31.43 -11.62 -0.90
N SER A 333 -32.73 -11.33 -0.95
CA SER A 333 -33.48 -11.16 -2.21
C SER A 333 -33.06 -9.94 -3.02
N ASP A 334 -32.27 -9.03 -2.43
CA ASP A 334 -31.61 -7.92 -3.12
C ASP A 334 -30.41 -8.39 -3.98
N GLY A 335 -29.99 -9.65 -3.84
CA GLY A 335 -28.86 -10.23 -4.56
C GLY A 335 -27.50 -9.73 -4.07
N LEU A 336 -27.46 -9.04 -2.94
CA LEU A 336 -26.29 -8.30 -2.47
C LEU A 336 -25.95 -8.60 -1.00
N THR A 337 -26.94 -8.46 -0.11
CA THR A 337 -26.73 -8.51 1.34
C THR A 337 -26.50 -9.95 1.81
N ILE A 338 -25.49 -10.16 2.64
CA ILE A 338 -25.17 -11.47 3.24
C ILE A 338 -24.90 -11.32 4.74
N ASP A 339 -25.25 -12.34 5.53
CA ASP A 339 -24.92 -12.36 6.95
C ASP A 339 -23.39 -12.36 7.16
N CYS A 340 -22.88 -11.41 7.95
CA CYS A 340 -21.46 -11.29 8.23
C CYS A 340 -20.85 -12.55 8.87
N SER A 341 -21.63 -13.36 9.59
CA SER A 341 -21.18 -14.63 10.17
C SER A 341 -20.78 -15.67 9.11
N VAL A 342 -21.27 -15.53 7.88
CA VAL A 342 -20.85 -16.36 6.74
C VAL A 342 -19.35 -16.24 6.49
N SER A 343 -18.73 -15.09 6.79
CA SER A 343 -17.27 -14.93 6.65
C SER A 343 -16.45 -15.94 7.46
N LYS A 344 -17.02 -16.49 8.53
CA LYS A 344 -16.38 -17.47 9.41
C LYS A 344 -16.89 -18.90 9.19
N ASN A 345 -18.20 -19.04 8.97
CA ASN A 345 -18.88 -20.34 8.98
C ASN A 345 -19.43 -20.77 7.62
N GLY A 346 -19.24 -19.94 6.58
CA GLY A 346 -19.74 -20.19 5.24
C GLY A 346 -19.06 -21.37 4.53
N PRO A 347 -19.66 -21.87 3.44
CA PRO A 347 -19.03 -22.90 2.62
C PRO A 347 -17.94 -22.30 1.73
N ASN A 348 -16.84 -23.02 1.53
CA ASN A 348 -15.89 -22.68 0.46
C ASN A 348 -16.59 -22.67 -0.90
N VAL A 349 -16.23 -21.72 -1.76
CA VAL A 349 -16.55 -21.76 -3.19
C VAL A 349 -15.34 -22.35 -3.92
N TYR A 350 -15.55 -23.28 -4.83
CA TYR A 350 -14.50 -23.87 -5.66
C TYR A 350 -14.68 -23.37 -7.09
N ILE A 351 -13.59 -22.93 -7.71
CA ILE A 351 -13.56 -22.49 -9.10
C ILE A 351 -12.52 -23.29 -9.87
N GLU A 352 -12.90 -23.78 -11.05
CA GLU A 352 -12.01 -24.56 -11.93
C GLU A 352 -11.50 -23.68 -13.05
N LEU A 353 -10.21 -23.38 -13.01
CA LEU A 353 -9.49 -22.52 -13.94
C LEU A 353 -8.36 -23.31 -14.61
N GLY A 354 -8.31 -23.32 -15.94
CA GLY A 354 -7.23 -23.99 -16.69
C GLY A 354 -7.02 -25.46 -16.31
N GLY A 355 -8.09 -26.17 -15.94
CA GLY A 355 -8.02 -27.57 -15.50
C GLY A 355 -7.58 -27.78 -14.04
N SER A 356 -7.35 -26.71 -13.28
CA SER A 356 -7.01 -26.75 -11.86
C SER A 356 -8.13 -26.19 -11.00
N THR A 357 -8.38 -26.78 -9.82
CA THR A 357 -9.40 -26.33 -8.87
C THR A 357 -8.80 -25.44 -7.80
N PHE A 358 -9.38 -24.26 -7.59
CA PHE A 358 -8.98 -23.29 -6.58
C PHE A 358 -10.12 -23.01 -5.60
N VAL A 359 -9.76 -22.78 -4.34
CA VAL A 359 -10.71 -22.49 -3.26
C VAL A 359 -10.85 -20.98 -3.07
N ILE A 360 -12.05 -20.46 -2.94
CA ILE A 360 -12.33 -19.11 -2.47
C ILE A 360 -12.97 -19.25 -1.08
N PRO A 361 -12.24 -18.92 -0.01
CA PRO A 361 -12.75 -19.08 1.35
C PRO A 361 -13.82 -18.02 1.66
N PRO A 362 -14.70 -18.26 2.64
CA PRO A 362 -15.75 -17.32 3.03
C PRO A 362 -15.25 -15.94 3.43
N SER A 363 -14.10 -15.87 4.09
CA SER A 363 -13.46 -14.61 4.45
C SER A 363 -13.07 -13.74 3.25
N SER A 364 -12.92 -14.34 2.06
CA SER A 364 -12.57 -13.62 0.84
C SER A 364 -13.78 -13.10 0.09
N TYR A 365 -14.90 -13.83 0.08
CA TYR A 365 -16.10 -13.44 -0.67
C TYR A 365 -17.15 -12.71 0.18
N VAL A 366 -16.97 -12.57 1.49
CA VAL A 366 -17.84 -11.75 2.35
C VAL A 366 -17.16 -10.41 2.62
N LEU A 367 -17.67 -9.36 1.98
CA LEU A 367 -17.14 -8.00 2.08
C LEU A 367 -17.87 -7.25 3.20
N ASN A 368 -17.16 -6.97 4.29
CA ASN A 368 -17.69 -6.22 5.42
C ASN A 368 -17.73 -4.72 5.10
N GLN A 369 -18.88 -4.07 5.14
CA GLN A 369 -19.07 -2.63 4.89
C GLN A 369 -19.23 -1.82 6.19
N GLY A 370 -18.75 -2.36 7.32
CA GLY A 370 -18.84 -1.73 8.63
C GLY A 370 -20.28 -1.66 9.12
N LEU A 371 -20.76 -0.44 9.40
CA LEU A 371 -22.12 -0.21 9.91
C LEU A 371 -23.23 -0.59 8.91
N LEU A 372 -22.90 -0.70 7.61
CA LEU A 372 -23.84 -1.11 6.57
C LEU A 372 -24.05 -2.63 6.47
N GLY A 373 -23.34 -3.42 7.27
CA GLY A 373 -23.42 -4.89 7.22
C GLY A 373 -22.43 -5.49 6.23
N CYS A 374 -22.73 -6.70 5.73
CA CYS A 374 -21.86 -7.41 4.80
C CYS A 374 -22.57 -7.67 3.46
N VAL A 375 -21.77 -7.68 2.40
CA VAL A 375 -22.22 -8.00 1.05
C VAL A 375 -21.39 -9.14 0.47
N THR A 376 -21.98 -9.92 -0.43
CA THR A 376 -21.25 -10.96 -1.19
C THR A 376 -20.20 -10.31 -2.11
N ALA A 377 -19.19 -11.03 -2.60
CA ALA A 377 -18.25 -10.53 -3.60
C ALA A 377 -18.63 -10.97 -5.03
N PHE A 378 -19.60 -11.86 -5.18
CA PHE A 378 -20.09 -12.32 -6.48
C PHE A 378 -21.15 -11.36 -7.02
N ARG A 379 -20.94 -10.84 -8.22
CA ARG A 379 -21.77 -9.78 -8.83
C ARG A 379 -22.13 -10.09 -10.27
N ASP A 380 -23.26 -9.54 -10.67
CA ASP A 380 -23.59 -9.35 -12.08
C ASP A 380 -22.69 -8.24 -12.67
N GLY A 381 -22.33 -8.37 -13.94
CA GLY A 381 -21.42 -7.46 -14.64
C GLY A 381 -20.60 -8.12 -15.73
N GLY A 382 -20.55 -9.46 -15.76
CA GLY A 382 -19.95 -10.22 -16.84
C GLY A 382 -20.94 -10.51 -17.98
N LYS A 383 -20.47 -10.47 -19.23
CA LYS A 383 -21.24 -11.04 -20.34
C LYS A 383 -21.38 -12.55 -20.14
N GLN A 384 -22.33 -13.17 -20.84
CA GLN A 384 -22.44 -14.63 -20.83
C GLN A 384 -21.10 -15.23 -21.29
N ASN A 385 -20.47 -16.03 -20.41
CA ASN A 385 -19.17 -16.68 -20.57
C ASN A 385 -17.91 -15.82 -20.36
N ASP A 386 -18.03 -14.55 -19.96
CA ASP A 386 -16.90 -13.66 -19.65
C ASP A 386 -16.89 -13.33 -18.17
N TRP A 387 -16.02 -13.99 -17.41
CA TRP A 387 -15.85 -13.77 -15.98
C TRP A 387 -14.71 -12.78 -15.73
N THR A 388 -14.88 -11.90 -14.74
CA THR A 388 -13.79 -11.12 -14.17
C THR A 388 -13.49 -11.65 -12.78
N ILE A 389 -12.31 -12.22 -12.60
CA ILE A 389 -11.85 -12.86 -11.37
C ILE A 389 -10.99 -11.84 -10.63
N GLY A 390 -11.66 -11.02 -9.83
CA GLY A 390 -11.05 -9.91 -9.11
C GLY A 390 -10.39 -10.28 -7.79
N VAL A 391 -9.99 -9.24 -7.06
CA VAL A 391 -9.28 -9.25 -5.78
C VAL A 391 -9.73 -10.31 -4.76
N PRO A 392 -11.03 -10.60 -4.54
CA PRO A 392 -11.46 -11.67 -3.64
C PRO A 392 -10.81 -13.03 -3.91
N PHE A 393 -10.55 -13.35 -5.18
CA PHE A 393 -9.81 -14.56 -5.55
C PHE A 393 -8.30 -14.42 -5.35
N LEU A 394 -7.75 -13.21 -5.53
CA LEU A 394 -6.32 -12.93 -5.55
C LEU A 394 -5.68 -12.90 -4.15
N ILE A 395 -6.43 -12.50 -3.12
CA ILE A 395 -5.94 -12.40 -1.74
C ILE A 395 -5.48 -13.77 -1.22
N GLY A 396 -4.29 -13.82 -0.61
CA GLY A 396 -3.71 -15.05 -0.07
C GLY A 396 -3.05 -15.95 -1.13
N ARG A 397 -2.69 -15.39 -2.28
CA ARG A 397 -2.05 -16.11 -3.40
C ARG A 397 -0.82 -15.37 -3.91
N ASN A 398 0.13 -16.14 -4.43
CA ASN A 398 1.08 -15.62 -5.40
C ASN A 398 0.47 -15.85 -6.78
N ILE A 399 0.32 -14.76 -7.54
CA ILE A 399 -0.22 -14.80 -8.89
C ILE A 399 0.83 -14.21 -9.82
N THR A 400 1.50 -15.09 -10.55
CA THR A 400 2.53 -14.74 -11.51
C THR A 400 1.96 -14.69 -12.91
N PHE A 401 2.21 -13.60 -13.61
CA PHE A 401 1.86 -13.40 -15.01
C PHE A 401 3.14 -13.51 -15.83
N ASP A 402 3.20 -14.51 -16.71
CA ASP A 402 4.40 -14.91 -17.45
C ASP A 402 4.23 -14.57 -18.93
N MET A 403 4.78 -13.42 -19.35
CA MET A 403 4.71 -12.95 -20.73
C MET A 403 5.58 -13.77 -21.69
N ASP A 404 6.67 -14.36 -21.20
CA ASP A 404 7.56 -15.19 -22.02
C ASP A 404 6.82 -16.43 -22.53
N ASN A 405 5.97 -17.03 -21.68
CA ASN A 405 5.27 -18.28 -21.99
C ASN A 405 3.75 -18.10 -22.21
N ASN A 406 3.20 -16.90 -22.04
CA ASN A 406 1.76 -16.61 -22.15
C ASN A 406 0.91 -17.47 -21.22
N ARG A 407 1.23 -17.45 -19.93
CA ARG A 407 0.55 -18.26 -18.91
C ARG A 407 0.47 -17.52 -17.57
N ILE A 408 -0.41 -17.99 -16.70
CA ILE A 408 -0.60 -17.48 -15.34
C ILE A 408 -0.24 -18.59 -14.35
N GLY A 409 0.63 -18.29 -13.40
CA GLY A 409 1.00 -19.16 -12.29
C GLY A 409 0.22 -18.79 -11.04
N ILE A 410 -0.45 -19.76 -10.41
CA ILE A 410 -1.20 -19.55 -9.16
C ILE A 410 -0.71 -20.53 -8.10
N SER A 411 -0.28 -20.01 -6.95
CA SER A 411 0.01 -20.80 -5.75
C SER A 411 -0.60 -20.19 -4.49
N THR A 412 -0.98 -21.03 -3.53
CA THR A 412 -1.45 -20.58 -2.22
C THR A 412 -0.30 -20.17 -1.35
N ILE A 413 -0.42 -19.02 -0.68
CA ILE A 413 0.53 -18.63 0.36
C ILE A 413 0.24 -19.55 1.56
N SER A 414 1.12 -20.51 1.84
CA SER A 414 1.08 -21.24 3.11
C SER A 414 1.21 -20.21 4.24
N GLY A 415 0.37 -20.30 5.28
CA GLY A 415 0.30 -19.35 6.39
C GLY A 415 1.57 -19.19 7.25
N ASP A 416 2.71 -19.64 6.72
CA ASP A 416 4.05 -19.55 7.27
C ASP A 416 4.96 -18.64 6.40
N ASN A 417 4.40 -17.90 5.43
CA ASN A 417 5.14 -16.97 4.54
C ASN A 417 4.41 -15.62 4.36
N THR A 418 3.63 -15.18 5.34
CA THR A 418 3.18 -13.77 5.37
C THR A 418 4.33 -12.90 5.84
N ARG A 419 5.20 -12.52 4.90
CA ARG A 419 6.22 -11.49 5.11
C ARG A 419 5.51 -10.15 5.33
N SER A 420 5.24 -9.80 6.58
CA SER A 420 4.85 -8.44 6.95
C SER A 420 6.13 -7.63 7.07
N ASP A 421 6.52 -6.92 6.01
CA ASP A 421 7.52 -5.83 6.11
C ASP A 421 6.90 -4.63 6.85
N THR A 422 6.38 -4.87 8.07
CA THR A 422 5.88 -3.82 8.96
C THR A 422 7.06 -3.35 9.79
N GLU A 423 7.58 -2.19 9.45
CA GLU A 423 8.55 -1.48 10.27
C GLU A 423 7.87 -1.02 11.58
N TYR A 424 8.57 -1.24 12.69
CA TYR A 424 8.14 -0.72 13.98
C TYR A 424 9.29 -0.10 14.77
N ASP A 425 8.99 0.98 15.48
CA ASP A 425 9.87 1.56 16.48
C ASP A 425 9.61 0.89 17.82
N VAL A 426 10.65 0.74 18.62
CA VAL A 426 10.53 0.25 20.00
C VAL A 426 11.02 1.34 20.93
N SER A 427 10.13 1.79 21.81
CA SER A 427 10.46 2.81 22.80
C SER A 427 10.17 2.33 24.21
N VAL A 428 10.95 2.79 25.17
CA VAL A 428 10.72 2.60 26.60
C VAL A 428 10.33 3.94 27.21
N GLN A 429 9.22 3.93 27.94
CA GLN A 429 8.75 5.02 28.77
C GLN A 429 9.01 4.67 30.23
N LEU A 430 9.78 5.50 30.93
CA LEU A 430 10.02 5.37 32.36
C LEU A 430 9.30 6.49 33.10
N THR A 431 8.45 6.14 34.06
CA THR A 431 7.81 7.07 34.99
C THR A 431 8.57 7.04 36.29
N VAL A 432 9.23 8.16 36.63
CA VAL A 432 10.11 8.26 37.79
C VAL A 432 9.60 9.31 38.79
N PRO A 433 9.73 9.09 40.11
CA PRO A 433 9.49 10.15 41.09
C PRO A 433 10.42 11.33 40.86
N THR A 434 9.88 12.54 41.05
CA THR A 434 10.70 13.75 41.13
C THR A 434 11.32 13.91 42.53
N SER A 435 12.15 12.93 42.93
CA SER A 435 12.88 12.90 44.20
C SER A 435 14.31 13.44 44.03
N GLU A 436 14.91 14.00 45.10
CA GLU A 436 16.32 14.44 45.07
C GLU A 436 17.27 13.29 44.70
N LYS A 437 16.97 12.08 45.19
CA LYS A 437 17.73 10.85 44.86
C LYS A 437 17.77 10.60 43.34
N ASN A 438 16.66 10.75 42.63
CA ASN A 438 16.63 10.57 41.17
C ASN A 438 17.37 11.71 40.45
N TYR A 439 17.24 12.95 40.89
CA TYR A 439 17.95 14.07 40.25
C TYR A 439 19.47 13.99 40.42
N GLU A 440 19.97 13.47 41.54
CA GLU A 440 21.41 13.30 41.79
C GLU A 440 22.06 12.24 40.88
N ILE A 441 21.28 11.29 40.35
CA ILE A 441 21.75 10.28 39.41
C ILE A 441 22.13 10.91 38.05
N GLY A 442 21.35 11.89 37.60
CA GLY A 442 21.58 12.58 36.32
C GLY A 442 21.38 11.66 35.12
N ASN A 443 22.49 11.16 34.55
CA ASN A 443 22.46 10.30 33.36
C ASN A 443 22.54 8.82 33.77
N PHE A 444 21.71 7.99 33.17
CA PHE A 444 21.73 6.54 33.36
C PHE A 444 21.49 5.83 32.02
N MET A 445 21.86 4.56 31.91
CA MET A 445 21.67 3.79 30.67
C MET A 445 20.45 2.89 30.77
N VAL A 446 19.67 2.83 29.71
CA VAL A 446 18.56 1.89 29.52
C VAL A 446 18.89 1.01 28.32
N GLU A 447 18.81 -0.29 28.51
CA GLU A 447 19.07 -1.31 27.50
C GLU A 447 17.80 -2.14 27.28
N VAL A 448 17.53 -2.47 26.02
CA VAL A 448 16.44 -3.35 25.62
C VAL A 448 17.00 -4.46 24.76
N ASP A 449 16.73 -5.69 25.20
CA ASP A 449 17.06 -6.93 24.50
C ASP A 449 15.78 -7.57 23.97
N LEU A 450 15.74 -7.88 22.68
CA LEU A 450 14.64 -8.57 22.00
C LEU A 450 15.04 -10.03 21.74
N GLU A 451 14.21 -10.97 22.18
CA GLU A 451 14.51 -12.40 22.18
C GLU A 451 13.46 -13.22 21.41
N ASN A 452 13.89 -14.38 20.90
CA ASN A 452 13.02 -15.35 20.25
C ASN A 452 12.41 -16.39 21.23
N HIS A 453 11.52 -17.27 20.73
CA HIS A 453 10.90 -18.35 21.53
C HIS A 453 11.89 -19.32 22.19
N ARG A 454 13.17 -19.31 21.81
CA ARG A 454 14.24 -20.14 22.38
C ARG A 454 15.09 -19.37 23.40
N GLY A 455 14.79 -18.09 23.68
CA GLY A 455 15.59 -17.22 24.55
C GLY A 455 16.88 -16.73 23.92
N ASN A 456 17.02 -16.82 22.59
CA ASN A 456 18.18 -16.25 21.91
C ASN A 456 17.96 -14.76 21.69
N LEU A 457 18.97 -13.96 22.02
CA LEU A 457 19.03 -12.54 21.70
C LEU A 457 19.04 -12.34 20.17
N LEU A 458 18.06 -11.60 19.66
CA LEU A 458 17.94 -11.23 18.26
C LEU A 458 18.49 -9.81 18.02
N HIS A 459 18.07 -8.87 18.85
CA HIS A 459 18.46 -7.46 18.75
C HIS A 459 18.69 -6.88 20.15
N SER A 460 19.66 -5.98 20.29
CA SER A 460 19.94 -5.27 21.53
C SER A 460 20.25 -3.80 21.24
N SER A 461 19.72 -2.90 22.06
CA SER A 461 19.99 -1.46 21.96
C SER A 461 20.07 -0.83 23.33
N ALA A 462 21.05 0.06 23.53
CA ALA A 462 21.22 0.82 24.76
C ALA A 462 21.22 2.33 24.46
N ARG A 463 20.46 3.09 25.24
CA ARG A 463 20.35 4.55 25.13
C ARG A 463 20.45 5.24 26.49
N PRO A 464 21.03 6.45 26.54
CA PRO A 464 21.09 7.22 27.78
C PRO A 464 19.73 7.87 28.09
N GLY A 465 19.23 7.64 29.31
CA GLY A 465 18.19 8.43 29.95
C GLY A 465 18.80 9.61 30.72
N ILE A 466 18.13 10.76 30.68
CA ILE A 466 18.59 11.99 31.33
C ILE A 466 17.51 12.50 32.27
N LEU A 467 17.83 12.58 33.56
CA LEU A 467 17.04 13.29 34.57
C LEU A 467 17.49 14.74 34.59
N ARG A 468 16.63 15.65 34.14
CA ARG A 468 16.99 17.07 34.03
C ARG A 468 16.88 17.74 35.38
N TYR A 469 18.01 18.17 35.93
CA TYR A 469 18.03 19.00 37.14
C TYR A 469 17.21 20.28 36.94
N LYS A 470 16.28 20.52 37.86
CA LYS A 470 15.51 21.78 37.95
C LYS A 470 15.92 22.50 39.24
N SER A 471 16.32 23.76 39.11
CA SER A 471 16.62 24.59 40.28
C SER A 471 15.37 24.80 41.14
N TRP A 472 15.56 25.00 42.44
CA TRP A 472 14.45 25.19 43.38
C TRP A 472 13.41 26.24 42.92
N PRO A 473 13.79 27.42 42.40
CA PRO A 473 12.81 28.39 41.90
C PRO A 473 11.99 27.89 40.70
N VAL A 474 12.63 27.19 39.77
CA VAL A 474 11.96 26.63 38.57
C VAL A 474 11.01 25.51 38.98
N ARG A 475 11.41 24.67 39.95
CA ARG A 475 10.57 23.63 40.53
C ARG A 475 9.33 24.24 41.18
N MET A 476 9.46 25.31 41.96
CA MET A 476 8.32 25.98 42.60
C MET A 476 7.32 26.56 41.60
N VAL A 477 7.80 27.18 40.51
CA VAL A 477 6.92 27.69 39.44
C VAL A 477 6.18 26.55 38.74
N TRP A 478 6.86 25.45 38.44
CA TRP A 478 6.28 24.30 37.74
C TRP A 478 5.27 23.53 38.62
N ILE A 479 5.59 23.36 39.91
CA ILE A 479 4.68 22.83 40.92
C ILE A 479 3.44 23.73 41.03
N ALA A 480 3.61 25.05 41.16
CA ALA A 480 2.49 25.98 41.23
C ALA A 480 1.58 25.90 39.99
N TRP A 481 2.16 25.78 38.78
CA TRP A 481 1.41 25.61 37.54
C TRP A 481 0.61 24.30 37.49
N ARG A 482 1.15 23.20 38.03
CA ARG A 482 0.45 21.91 38.16
C ARG A 482 -0.55 21.85 39.32
N ILE A 483 -0.46 22.77 40.30
CA ILE A 483 -1.42 22.91 41.41
C ILE A 483 -2.69 23.68 41.02
N ILE A 484 -2.70 24.44 39.93
CA ILE A 484 -3.90 25.20 39.53
C ILE A 484 -5.10 24.28 39.18
N PRO A 485 -4.92 23.13 38.49
CA PRO A 485 -5.99 22.12 38.34
C PRO A 485 -6.25 21.26 39.59
N LEU A 486 -5.35 21.27 40.59
CA LEU A 486 -5.40 20.41 41.78
C LEU A 486 -6.53 20.77 42.75
N ALA A 487 -6.98 22.02 42.75
CA ALA A 487 -8.08 22.46 43.60
C ALA A 487 -9.44 21.82 43.25
N ILE A 488 -9.55 21.14 42.09
CA ILE A 488 -10.83 20.67 41.54
C ILE A 488 -10.95 19.13 41.52
N THR A 489 -9.86 18.37 41.42
CA THR A 489 -9.92 16.91 41.10
C THR A 489 -9.18 15.97 42.06
N GLY A 490 -8.43 16.51 43.03
CA GLY A 490 -8.02 15.77 44.23
C GLY A 490 -6.90 14.72 44.11
N TRP A 491 -6.33 14.45 42.94
CA TRP A 491 -5.24 13.47 42.80
C TRP A 491 -4.19 13.94 41.79
N SER A 492 -2.95 14.15 42.23
CA SER A 492 -1.78 14.13 41.34
C SER A 492 -0.59 13.45 42.02
N ARG A 493 0.23 12.75 41.22
CA ARG A 493 1.51 12.18 41.63
C ARG A 493 2.65 13.04 41.07
N GLU A 494 3.67 13.30 41.90
CA GLU A 494 4.90 14.01 41.49
C GLU A 494 5.81 13.06 40.70
N GLU A 495 5.65 13.05 39.38
CA GLU A 495 6.40 12.19 38.46
C GLU A 495 6.93 12.92 37.22
N GLU A 496 8.05 12.43 36.71
CA GLU A 496 8.66 12.78 35.43
C GLU A 496 8.63 11.54 34.51
N VAL A 497 8.28 11.76 33.24
CA VAL A 497 8.18 10.70 32.24
C VAL A 497 9.32 10.85 31.25
N ILE A 498 10.14 9.81 31.12
CA ILE A 498 11.29 9.76 30.22
C ILE A 498 10.96 8.80 29.07
N ASN A 499 10.90 9.32 27.85
CA ASN A 499 10.67 8.52 26.64
C ASN A 499 12.00 8.31 25.90
N LEU A 500 12.37 7.05 25.70
CA LEU A 500 13.58 6.66 24.98
C LEU A 500 13.18 5.79 23.79
N THR A 501 13.55 6.18 22.57
CA THR A 501 13.41 5.32 21.39
C THR A 501 14.68 4.50 21.23
N LEU A 502 14.57 3.17 21.38
CA LEU A 502 15.69 2.24 21.40
C LEU A 502 15.96 1.68 20.00
N PHE A 503 14.90 1.40 19.24
CA PHE A 503 14.96 0.95 17.85
C PHE A 503 14.07 1.84 16.98
N GLU A 504 14.58 2.24 15.82
CA GLU A 504 13.84 3.00 14.79
C GLU A 504 13.79 2.14 13.52
N GLY A 505 12.59 1.89 13.00
CA GLY A 505 12.39 1.12 11.76
C GLY A 505 12.85 -0.33 11.83
N LEU A 506 12.61 -1.04 12.95
CA LEU A 506 12.95 -2.45 13.06
C LEU A 506 12.01 -3.29 12.17
N THR A 507 12.60 -4.16 11.34
CA THR A 507 11.88 -5.10 10.49
C THR A 507 12.05 -6.53 11.00
N GLU A 508 10.97 -7.30 11.10
CA GLU A 508 11.05 -8.72 11.45
C GLU A 508 11.41 -9.58 10.25
N ASP A 509 12.55 -10.27 10.34
CA ASP A 509 12.87 -11.38 9.44
C ASP A 509 11.98 -12.59 9.79
N TRP A 510 11.22 -13.12 8.83
CA TRP A 510 10.33 -14.28 9.03
C TRP A 510 11.05 -15.64 8.86
N LYS A 511 12.33 -15.75 9.22
CA LYS A 511 13.01 -17.05 9.22
C LYS A 511 12.56 -17.88 10.45
N PRO A 512 12.47 -19.22 10.36
CA PRO A 512 12.19 -20.05 11.53
C PRO A 512 13.20 -19.80 12.65
N GLY A 513 12.74 -19.22 13.77
CA GLY A 513 13.59 -18.87 14.91
C GLY A 513 14.04 -17.41 15.00
N THR A 514 13.60 -16.51 14.11
CA THR A 514 13.91 -15.06 14.17
C THR A 514 12.73 -14.19 14.62
N LYS A 515 11.60 -14.81 14.99
CA LYS A 515 10.44 -14.09 15.54
C LYS A 515 10.75 -13.54 16.93
N ILE A 516 10.50 -12.25 17.15
CA ILE A 516 10.59 -11.60 18.45
C ILE A 516 9.33 -11.93 19.27
N VAL A 517 9.54 -12.38 20.50
CA VAL A 517 8.45 -12.88 21.35
C VAL A 517 8.57 -12.42 22.79
N ALA A 518 9.75 -11.93 23.16
CA ALA A 518 10.05 -11.39 24.47
C ALA A 518 10.95 -10.17 24.31
N ALA A 519 10.79 -9.21 25.22
CA ALA A 519 11.64 -8.05 25.35
C ALA A 519 12.02 -7.89 26.82
N SER A 520 13.30 -7.70 27.12
CA SER A 520 13.77 -7.40 28.47
C SER A 520 14.36 -6.00 28.53
N VAL A 521 13.96 -5.23 29.54
CA VAL A 521 14.45 -3.87 29.79
C VAL A 521 15.40 -3.91 30.98
N LYS A 522 16.63 -3.45 30.79
CA LYS A 522 17.66 -3.34 31.83
C LYS A 522 17.99 -1.90 32.08
N ILE A 523 18.02 -1.49 33.34
CA ILE A 523 18.32 -0.12 33.75
C ILE A 523 19.60 -0.14 34.55
N HIS A 524 20.65 0.47 34.00
CA HIS A 524 22.01 0.40 34.51
C HIS A 524 22.27 1.50 35.54
N ASN A 525 21.48 1.51 36.61
CA ASN A 525 21.76 2.23 37.84
C ASN A 525 20.85 1.67 38.95
N PRO A 526 21.36 0.95 39.96
CA PRO A 526 20.52 0.35 41.00
C PRO A 526 19.87 1.38 41.94
N ASP A 527 20.34 2.63 41.93
CA ASP A 527 19.85 3.67 42.84
C ASP A 527 18.65 4.44 42.28
N ILE A 528 18.30 4.25 41.00
CA ILE A 528 17.17 4.93 40.37
C ILE A 528 15.85 4.38 40.90
N GLN A 529 14.98 5.28 41.33
CA GLN A 529 13.61 4.94 41.70
C GLN A 529 12.72 5.08 40.49
N ILE A 530 11.86 4.10 40.25
CA ILE A 530 10.95 4.05 39.11
C ILE A 530 9.58 3.65 39.63
N TYR A 531 8.55 4.39 39.25
CA TYR A 531 7.17 4.05 39.55
C TYR A 531 6.61 3.05 38.54
N ASP A 532 6.95 3.25 37.26
CA ASP A 532 6.44 2.43 36.17
C ASP A 532 7.42 2.43 34.99
N ALA A 533 7.48 1.34 34.24
CA ALA A 533 8.26 1.22 33.02
C ALA A 533 7.44 0.50 31.96
N LYS A 534 7.18 1.18 30.85
CA LYS A 534 6.40 0.65 29.74
C LYS A 534 7.28 0.52 28.50
N ILE A 535 7.21 -0.62 27.84
CA ILE A 535 7.78 -0.79 26.51
C ILE A 535 6.65 -0.73 25.49
N SER A 536 6.84 0.09 24.45
CA SER A 536 5.86 0.34 23.41
C SER A 536 6.46 -0.01 22.06
N PHE A 537 5.71 -0.79 21.28
CA PHE A 537 6.02 -1.10 19.88
C PHE A 537 5.14 -0.23 19.00
N TYR A 538 5.72 0.79 18.37
CA TYR A 538 5.04 1.70 17.46
C TYR A 538 5.25 1.21 16.04
N SER A 539 4.28 0.49 15.51
CA SER A 539 4.25 0.16 14.09
C SER A 539 3.93 1.42 13.29
N HIS A 540 4.74 1.70 12.27
CA HIS A 540 4.47 2.77 11.32
C HIS A 540 3.41 2.32 10.31
N PHE A 541 2.19 2.14 10.79
CA PHE A 541 1.04 2.01 9.90
C PHE A 541 0.78 3.39 9.29
N SER A 542 1.10 3.56 8.00
CA SER A 542 0.67 4.74 7.27
C SER A 542 -0.85 4.73 7.13
N GLY A 543 -1.55 5.32 8.11
CA GLY A 543 -3.01 5.41 8.19
C GLY A 543 -3.57 4.68 9.41
N LEU A 544 -3.92 5.47 10.45
CA LEU A 544 -4.33 5.09 11.82
C LEU A 544 -3.16 4.70 12.76
N ARG A 545 -2.81 5.62 13.68
CA ARG A 545 -2.07 5.28 14.90
C ARG A 545 -2.93 4.33 15.73
N GLN A 546 -2.63 3.04 15.69
CA GLN A 546 -3.01 2.14 16.78
C GLN A 546 -1.79 1.98 17.68
N GLU A 547 -1.94 2.36 18.95
CA GLU A 547 -0.97 2.07 20.00
C GLU A 547 -1.26 0.65 20.48
N CYS A 548 -0.36 -0.30 20.18
CA CYS A 548 -0.38 -1.59 20.85
C CYS A 548 0.28 -1.42 22.22
N PHE A 549 -0.54 -1.30 23.27
CA PHE A 549 -0.08 -1.35 24.65
C PHE A 549 0.15 -2.80 25.05
N PHE A 550 1.40 -3.15 25.37
CA PHE A 550 1.68 -4.32 26.19
C PHE A 550 1.84 -3.83 27.63
N ASP A 551 0.84 -4.05 28.47
CA ASP A 551 1.01 -3.88 29.91
C ASP A 551 1.85 -5.05 30.42
N ILE A 552 3.09 -4.77 30.83
CA ILE A 552 3.89 -5.74 31.57
C ILE A 552 3.42 -5.67 33.02
N GLU A 553 2.64 -6.67 33.45
CA GLU A 553 2.28 -6.81 34.85
C GLU A 553 3.53 -7.13 35.71
N SER A 554 3.85 -6.17 36.56
CA SER A 554 4.76 -6.23 37.71
C SER A 554 6.27 -6.28 37.43
N ILE A 555 6.94 -5.19 37.79
CA ILE A 555 8.33 -5.19 38.21
C ILE A 555 8.31 -5.42 39.73
N SER A 556 8.71 -6.60 40.20
CA SER A 556 9.20 -6.73 41.58
C SER A 556 10.69 -6.42 41.56
N THR A 557 11.08 -5.36 42.27
CA THR A 557 12.47 -5.05 42.60
C THR A 557 13.16 -6.18 43.35
#